data_AF-A0A7G3AYP0-F1
#
_entry.id   AF-A0A7G3AYP0-F1
#
_cell.length_a   1.000
_cell.length_b   1.000
_cell.length_c   1.000
_cell.angle_alpha   90.00
_cell.angle_beta   90.00
_cell.angle_gamma   90.00
#
_symmetry.space_group_name_H-M   'P 1'
#
loop_
_entity.id
_entity.type
_entity.pdbx_description
1 polymer ?
#
loop_
_entity_poly.entity_id
_entity_poly.type
_entity_poly.pdbx_seq_one_letter_code
_entity_poly.pdbx_strand_id
1 'polypeptide(L)'
;MTSKGNCPLKFKLLAKCSVTKARVGVINLLHSDVSTPVFMPVGTKGSMKGLLQQQLYALNCEIMLSNTYHLGLKPGIETLKKAGGLHKFMNWSRSLLTDSGGFQMVSLLKLAEITENGVKFQTPYSNDDAELTLTPEHSIEIQNAIGADIAMQLDDVVKTTTRGPRVEEAMHRTVRWLDRCLKAHRSRTLSRASFPSFREVWNPYLRRTCTQLLTERACRGFAVGGLSGGESNCPLKFKLLAKCSVTKARVGVINLLHSDVSTPVFMPVGTKGSMKGLLQQQLYALNCEIMLSNTYHLGLKPGIETLKKAGGLHKFMNWSRSLLTDSGGFQMVSLLKLAEITENGVKFQTPYSNDDAELTLTPEHSIEIQNAIGADIAMQLDDVVKTTTRGPRVEEAMHRTVRWLDRCLKAHSRDSEQSVFPIVQGGLEPDLRRTCTQLLTERACRGFAVGGLSGGESKSEFWPVVRLCAELLPEDKPRYLMGVGFAADLVVCVALGIDMFDCVFPTRTARFGCALVRSGQLNLKQKTFAKDLRPIDETCLCSTCKSYTRAYLHHIVTLEPVACSILTVHNVAFQLRLMSEIREAIVKDDFPNFIRNFMKEHFAGRDVPQWIVDALKSVNVEL
;
A
#
# COMPACT_ATOMS: atom_id res chain seq x y z
N MET A 1 -24.28 -54.42 -4.69
CA MET A 1 -22.90 -53.92 -4.89
C MET A 1 -22.95 -52.75 -5.85
N THR A 2 -23.20 -51.54 -5.34
CA THR A 2 -23.18 -50.32 -6.14
C THR A 2 -21.74 -49.85 -6.30
N SER A 3 -21.36 -49.49 -7.52
CA SER A 3 -20.02 -49.06 -7.91
C SER A 3 -19.45 -48.06 -6.89
N LYS A 4 -18.35 -48.44 -6.22
CA LYS A 4 -17.51 -47.54 -5.42
C LYS A 4 -16.95 -46.47 -6.35
N GLY A 5 -17.73 -45.42 -6.59
CA GLY A 5 -17.24 -44.17 -7.17
C GLY A 5 -16.05 -43.73 -6.34
N ASN A 6 -14.93 -43.46 -7.01
CA ASN A 6 -13.63 -43.18 -6.40
C ASN A 6 -13.80 -42.06 -5.35
N CYS A 7 -13.75 -42.39 -4.06
CA CYS A 7 -13.89 -41.40 -2.98
C CYS A 7 -12.73 -40.41 -3.09
N PRO A 8 -12.99 -39.11 -3.30
CA PRO A 8 -11.93 -38.12 -3.48
C PRO A 8 -11.12 -37.89 -2.20
N LEU A 9 -11.68 -38.20 -1.03
CA LEU A 9 -11.01 -38.12 0.26
C LEU A 9 -10.45 -39.49 0.68
N LYS A 10 -9.16 -39.56 0.98
CA LYS A 10 -8.51 -40.74 1.60
C LYS A 10 -7.75 -40.31 2.84
N PHE A 11 -7.92 -41.02 3.96
CA PHE A 11 -7.12 -40.81 5.16
C PHE A 11 -6.09 -41.93 5.32
N LYS A 12 -4.81 -41.57 5.29
CA LYS A 12 -3.70 -42.48 5.57
C LYS A 12 -3.20 -42.24 6.99
N LEU A 13 -3.37 -43.25 7.85
CA LEU A 13 -2.76 -43.24 9.17
C LEU A 13 -1.25 -43.48 9.03
N LEU A 14 -0.43 -42.61 9.66
CA LEU A 14 1.03 -42.73 9.66
C LEU A 14 1.56 -43.29 10.98
N ALA A 15 1.05 -42.80 12.10
CA ALA A 15 1.46 -43.24 13.43
C ALA A 15 0.35 -43.08 14.45
N LYS A 16 0.42 -43.86 15.53
CA LYS A 16 -0.45 -43.77 16.71
C LYS A 16 0.42 -43.69 17.95
N CYS A 17 0.01 -42.89 18.92
CA CYS A 17 0.58 -42.96 20.26
C CYS A 17 0.20 -44.31 20.89
N SER A 18 1.15 -44.98 21.55
CA SER A 18 0.90 -46.23 22.27
C SER A 18 0.12 -46.02 23.58
N VAL A 19 0.22 -44.82 24.15
CA VAL A 19 -0.37 -44.47 25.46
C VAL A 19 -1.71 -43.73 25.31
N THR A 20 -1.83 -42.87 24.30
CA THR A 20 -3.02 -42.02 24.09
C THR A 20 -3.70 -42.33 22.76
N LYS A 21 -4.90 -41.77 22.53
CA LYS A 21 -5.61 -41.89 21.24
C LYS A 21 -5.06 -40.96 20.14
N ALA A 22 -3.99 -40.22 20.41
CA ALA A 22 -3.39 -39.31 19.44
C ALA A 22 -2.86 -40.08 18.22
N ARG A 23 -3.04 -39.49 17.04
CA ARG A 23 -2.63 -40.08 15.76
C ARG A 23 -2.15 -39.01 14.80
N VAL A 24 -1.18 -39.38 13.98
CA VAL A 24 -0.69 -38.59 12.85
C VAL A 24 -1.11 -39.30 11.58
N GLY A 25 -1.50 -38.53 10.58
CA GLY A 25 -2.03 -39.04 9.33
C GLY A 25 -2.02 -37.98 8.25
N VAL A 26 -2.38 -38.38 7.03
CA VAL A 26 -2.50 -37.47 5.88
C VAL A 26 -3.89 -37.67 5.29
N ILE A 27 -4.59 -36.56 5.04
CA ILE A 27 -5.82 -36.52 4.27
C ILE A 27 -5.43 -36.16 2.83
N ASN A 28 -5.60 -37.10 1.90
CA ASN A 28 -5.47 -36.82 0.48
C ASN A 28 -6.77 -36.19 -0.01
N LEU A 29 -6.68 -34.97 -0.55
CA LEU A 29 -7.80 -34.19 -1.07
C LEU A 29 -7.57 -33.83 -2.53
N LEU A 30 -8.56 -33.17 -3.15
CA LEU A 30 -8.54 -32.83 -4.56
C LEU A 30 -7.45 -31.81 -4.90
N HIS A 31 -7.28 -30.78 -4.08
CA HIS A 31 -6.35 -29.69 -4.35
C HIS A 31 -4.98 -29.86 -3.69
N SER A 32 -4.92 -30.32 -2.44
CA SER A 32 -3.65 -30.59 -1.74
C SER A 32 -3.80 -31.60 -0.61
N ASP A 33 -2.75 -32.38 -0.36
CA ASP A 33 -2.67 -33.23 0.83
C ASP A 33 -2.57 -32.38 2.11
N VAL A 34 -3.15 -32.88 3.20
CA VAL A 34 -3.20 -32.22 4.50
C VAL A 34 -2.71 -33.15 5.60
N SER A 35 -1.67 -32.75 6.31
CA SER A 35 -1.08 -33.46 7.44
C SER A 35 -1.89 -33.22 8.71
N THR A 36 -2.24 -34.29 9.43
CA THR A 36 -2.97 -34.21 10.72
C THR A 36 -2.04 -34.51 11.90
N PRO A 37 -2.20 -33.85 13.06
CA PRO A 37 -3.21 -32.82 13.35
C PRO A 37 -2.91 -31.51 12.60
N VAL A 38 -3.97 -30.86 12.10
CA VAL A 38 -3.88 -29.60 11.35
C VAL A 38 -4.60 -28.48 12.10
N PHE A 39 -4.01 -27.29 12.10
CA PHE A 39 -4.71 -26.06 12.44
C PHE A 39 -5.17 -25.37 11.16
N MET A 40 -6.45 -25.04 11.09
CA MET A 40 -7.06 -24.48 9.88
C MET A 40 -7.48 -23.03 10.12
N PRO A 41 -6.88 -22.06 9.42
CA PRO A 41 -7.34 -20.68 9.49
C PRO A 41 -8.72 -20.52 8.82
N VAL A 42 -9.48 -19.51 9.25
CA VAL A 42 -10.85 -19.26 8.81
C VAL A 42 -10.94 -18.05 7.89
N GLY A 43 -11.20 -18.29 6.60
CA GLY A 43 -11.38 -17.28 5.56
C GLY A 43 -12.83 -16.87 5.37
N THR A 44 -13.41 -16.16 6.33
CA THR A 44 -14.87 -15.87 6.40
C THR A 44 -15.46 -15.28 5.12
N LYS A 45 -14.75 -14.37 4.43
CA LYS A 45 -15.20 -13.75 3.16
C LYS A 45 -14.24 -14.05 2.00
N GLY A 46 -13.64 -15.24 1.98
CA GLY A 46 -12.61 -15.58 1.00
C GLY A 46 -11.32 -14.77 1.20
N SER A 47 -11.08 -14.29 2.42
CA SER A 47 -9.85 -13.58 2.78
C SER A 47 -9.54 -13.82 4.26
N MET A 48 -8.26 -13.78 4.59
CA MET A 48 -7.78 -13.80 5.97
C MET A 48 -7.62 -12.38 6.47
N LYS A 49 -8.12 -12.12 7.68
CA LYS A 49 -7.97 -10.80 8.31
C LYS A 49 -6.49 -10.52 8.56
N GLY A 50 -5.98 -9.53 7.83
CA GLY A 50 -4.61 -9.01 8.00
C GLY A 50 -3.51 -9.82 7.31
N LEU A 51 -3.81 -10.93 6.64
CA LEU A 51 -2.81 -11.75 5.93
C LEU A 51 -3.16 -11.93 4.46
N LEU A 52 -2.17 -11.71 3.60
CA LEU A 52 -2.22 -12.03 2.18
C LEU A 52 -2.11 -13.55 1.98
N GLN A 53 -2.70 -14.06 0.90
CA GLN A 53 -2.63 -15.48 0.54
C GLN A 53 -1.17 -15.95 0.42
N GLN A 54 -0.29 -15.11 -0.15
CA GLN A 54 1.16 -15.38 -0.24
C GLN A 54 1.81 -15.63 1.13
N GLN A 55 1.34 -14.95 2.18
CA GLN A 55 1.85 -15.16 3.53
C GLN A 55 1.35 -16.48 4.12
N LEU A 56 0.11 -16.89 3.81
CA LEU A 56 -0.41 -18.21 4.21
C LEU A 56 0.38 -19.36 3.56
N TYR A 57 0.79 -19.18 2.30
CA TYR A 57 1.70 -20.12 1.63
C TYR A 57 3.06 -20.20 2.33
N ALA A 58 3.63 -19.05 2.71
CA ALA A 58 4.91 -18.99 3.43
C ALA A 58 4.84 -19.64 4.82
N LEU A 59 3.66 -19.61 5.47
CA LEU A 59 3.39 -20.30 6.74
C LEU A 59 3.09 -21.80 6.57
N ASN A 60 3.14 -22.32 5.34
CA ASN A 60 2.74 -23.67 4.97
C ASN A 60 1.33 -24.05 5.44
N CYS A 61 0.36 -23.12 5.37
CA CYS A 61 -1.03 -23.42 5.65
C CYS A 61 -1.60 -24.39 4.60
N GLU A 62 -1.89 -25.64 4.96
CA GLU A 62 -2.26 -26.71 4.01
C GLU A 62 -3.75 -26.70 3.61
N ILE A 63 -4.61 -26.15 4.46
CA ILE A 63 -6.06 -26.11 4.25
C ILE A 63 -6.64 -24.86 4.92
N MET A 64 -7.74 -24.34 4.39
CA MET A 64 -8.45 -23.20 4.98
C MET A 64 -9.94 -23.52 5.13
N LEU A 65 -10.52 -23.10 6.25
CA LEU A 65 -11.97 -23.13 6.45
C LEU A 65 -12.62 -21.93 5.75
N SER A 66 -13.56 -22.18 4.85
CA SER A 66 -14.34 -21.16 4.14
C SER A 66 -15.77 -21.17 4.64
N ASN A 67 -16.31 -19.98 4.90
CA ASN A 67 -17.65 -19.87 5.47
C ASN A 67 -18.74 -19.89 4.39
N THR A 68 -19.60 -20.90 4.43
CA THR A 68 -20.65 -21.11 3.42
C THR A 68 -21.69 -19.99 3.44
N TYR A 69 -22.10 -19.55 4.63
CA TYR A 69 -23.13 -18.51 4.77
C TYR A 69 -22.71 -17.18 4.11
N HIS A 70 -21.55 -16.66 4.49
CA HIS A 70 -21.07 -15.37 3.98
C HIS A 70 -20.79 -15.43 2.48
N LEU A 71 -20.12 -16.48 2.01
CA LEU A 71 -19.78 -16.63 0.59
C LEU A 71 -21.00 -16.89 -0.31
N GLY A 72 -22.00 -17.60 0.22
CA GLY A 72 -23.28 -17.85 -0.45
C GLY A 72 -24.10 -16.58 -0.65
N LEU A 73 -23.99 -15.61 0.27
CA LEU A 73 -24.65 -14.31 0.16
C LEU A 73 -23.83 -13.30 -0.64
N LYS A 74 -22.52 -13.21 -0.38
CA LYS A 74 -21.60 -12.27 -1.03
C LYS A 74 -20.19 -12.88 -1.13
N PRO A 75 -19.68 -13.16 -2.33
CA PRO A 75 -20.08 -12.63 -3.64
C PRO A 75 -21.28 -13.33 -4.30
N GLY A 76 -21.77 -14.41 -3.69
CA GLY A 76 -22.88 -15.20 -4.20
C GLY A 76 -22.47 -16.31 -5.16
N ILE A 77 -23.33 -17.33 -5.27
CA ILE A 77 -23.11 -18.55 -6.06
C ILE A 77 -22.78 -18.25 -7.52
N GLU A 78 -23.53 -17.36 -8.17
CA GLU A 78 -23.32 -17.02 -9.58
C GLU A 78 -21.92 -16.47 -9.85
N THR A 79 -21.47 -15.56 -8.99
CA THR A 79 -20.15 -14.93 -9.12
C THR A 79 -19.04 -15.96 -8.92
N LEU A 80 -19.19 -16.86 -7.94
CA LEU A 80 -18.24 -17.95 -7.70
C LEU A 80 -18.21 -18.94 -8.88
N LYS A 81 -19.38 -19.36 -9.40
CA LYS A 81 -19.47 -20.22 -10.58
C LYS A 81 -18.78 -19.58 -11.79
N LYS A 82 -19.04 -18.29 -12.05
CA LYS A 82 -18.40 -17.53 -13.13
C LYS A 82 -16.88 -17.40 -12.96
N ALA A 83 -16.41 -17.24 -11.72
CA ALA A 83 -14.98 -17.21 -11.41
C ALA A 83 -14.29 -18.59 -11.49
N GLY A 84 -15.07 -19.67 -11.59
CA GLY A 84 -14.56 -21.04 -11.55
C GLY A 84 -14.21 -21.51 -10.14
N GLY A 85 -14.96 -21.06 -9.13
CA GLY A 85 -14.83 -21.44 -7.73
C GLY A 85 -14.10 -20.41 -6.87
N LEU A 86 -14.16 -20.61 -5.54
CA LEU A 86 -13.49 -19.72 -4.58
C LEU A 86 -11.98 -19.75 -4.75
N HIS A 87 -11.39 -20.91 -5.03
CA HIS A 87 -9.95 -21.08 -5.28
C HIS A 87 -9.41 -20.04 -6.28
N LYS A 88 -10.05 -19.92 -7.44
CA LYS A 88 -9.68 -18.92 -8.46
C LYS A 88 -10.03 -17.51 -8.02
N PHE A 89 -11.20 -17.33 -7.40
CA PHE A 89 -11.69 -16.02 -6.99
C PHE A 89 -10.79 -15.31 -5.98
N MET A 90 -10.24 -16.05 -5.01
CA MET A 90 -9.35 -15.50 -3.97
C MET A 90 -7.86 -15.81 -4.19
N ASN A 91 -7.51 -16.46 -5.31
CA ASN A 91 -6.17 -16.95 -5.63
C ASN A 91 -5.58 -17.86 -4.53
N TRP A 92 -6.31 -18.94 -4.21
CA TRP A 92 -5.93 -19.98 -3.26
C TRP A 92 -6.00 -21.35 -3.92
N SER A 93 -4.86 -22.02 -4.02
CA SER A 93 -4.68 -23.29 -4.74
C SER A 93 -4.65 -24.53 -3.85
N ARG A 94 -4.62 -24.36 -2.52
CA ARG A 94 -4.64 -25.46 -1.55
C ARG A 94 -6.07 -25.79 -1.15
N SER A 95 -6.27 -26.90 -0.45
CA SER A 95 -7.59 -27.42 -0.14
C SER A 95 -8.44 -26.49 0.72
N LEU A 96 -9.75 -26.64 0.60
CA LEU A 96 -10.76 -25.94 1.36
C LEU A 96 -11.66 -26.92 2.11
N LEU A 97 -11.92 -26.60 3.37
CA LEU A 97 -13.04 -27.15 4.13
C LEU A 97 -14.12 -26.07 4.22
N THR A 98 -15.37 -26.41 3.98
CA THR A 98 -16.48 -25.50 4.22
C THR A 98 -17.29 -25.93 5.43
N ASP A 99 -17.69 -24.95 6.25
CA ASP A 99 -18.77 -25.17 7.21
C ASP A 99 -20.12 -25.28 6.47
N SER A 100 -21.20 -25.56 7.20
CA SER A 100 -22.53 -25.67 6.60
C SER A 100 -23.28 -24.34 6.48
N GLY A 101 -22.81 -23.32 7.21
CA GLY A 101 -23.49 -22.04 7.45
C GLY A 101 -24.49 -22.04 8.60
N GLY A 102 -24.86 -23.20 9.17
CA GLY A 102 -25.93 -23.33 10.17
C GLY A 102 -25.68 -22.54 11.46
N PHE A 103 -24.44 -22.55 11.98
CA PHE A 103 -24.10 -21.86 13.22
C PHE A 103 -24.30 -20.34 13.14
N GLN A 104 -23.94 -19.72 12.02
CA GLN A 104 -24.05 -18.27 11.81
C GLN A 104 -25.51 -17.82 11.82
N MET A 105 -26.41 -18.67 11.31
CA MET A 105 -27.86 -18.40 11.31
C MET A 105 -28.42 -18.27 12.72
N VAL A 106 -27.99 -19.17 13.60
CA VAL A 106 -28.52 -19.25 14.98
C VAL A 106 -27.81 -18.25 15.91
N SER A 107 -26.56 -17.88 15.61
CA SER A 107 -25.74 -17.03 16.49
C SER A 107 -25.72 -15.56 16.12
N LEU A 108 -25.90 -15.19 14.84
CA LEU A 108 -25.76 -13.80 14.38
C LEU A 108 -27.09 -13.09 14.11
N LEU A 109 -28.19 -13.83 13.97
CA LEU A 109 -29.47 -13.25 13.53
C LEU A 109 -30.47 -13.17 14.68
N LYS A 110 -31.13 -12.01 14.78
CA LYS A 110 -32.16 -11.75 15.81
C LYS A 110 -33.41 -12.62 15.61
N LEU A 111 -33.66 -13.07 14.38
CA LEU A 111 -34.81 -13.87 13.98
C LEU A 111 -34.32 -14.98 13.03
N ALA A 112 -34.25 -16.20 13.55
CA ALA A 112 -34.02 -17.41 12.76
C ALA A 112 -35.05 -18.47 13.16
N GLU A 113 -35.86 -18.92 12.20
CA GLU A 113 -36.84 -20.00 12.39
C GLU A 113 -36.24 -21.29 11.81
N ILE A 114 -36.16 -22.34 12.62
CA ILE A 114 -35.67 -23.65 12.19
C ILE A 114 -36.88 -24.53 11.91
N THR A 115 -36.99 -24.97 10.65
CA THR A 115 -38.09 -25.83 10.16
C THR A 115 -37.53 -27.15 9.67
N GLU A 116 -38.39 -28.11 9.30
CA GLU A 116 -37.91 -29.35 8.66
C GLU A 116 -37.26 -29.07 7.29
N ASN A 117 -37.67 -28.00 6.60
CA ASN A 117 -37.19 -27.68 5.25
C ASN A 117 -35.82 -26.98 5.25
N GLY A 118 -35.45 -26.31 6.34
CA GLY A 118 -34.20 -25.56 6.48
C GLY A 118 -34.30 -24.46 7.54
N VAL A 119 -33.32 -23.57 7.54
CA VAL A 119 -33.27 -22.40 8.44
C VAL A 119 -33.73 -21.16 7.68
N LYS A 120 -34.81 -20.55 8.13
CA LYS A 120 -35.30 -19.26 7.63
C LYS A 120 -34.69 -18.11 8.41
N PHE A 121 -34.40 -17.01 7.73
CA PHE A 121 -33.69 -15.89 8.33
C PHE A 121 -33.80 -14.60 7.53
N GLN A 122 -33.53 -13.47 8.17
CA GLN A 122 -33.37 -12.18 7.51
C GLN A 122 -31.89 -11.92 7.19
N THR A 123 -31.58 -11.53 5.96
CA THR A 123 -30.20 -11.22 5.57
C THR A 123 -29.76 -9.84 6.09
N PRO A 124 -28.55 -9.72 6.69
CA PRO A 124 -28.02 -8.42 7.11
C PRO A 124 -27.51 -7.57 5.93
N TYR A 125 -27.64 -8.06 4.70
CA TYR A 125 -27.08 -7.42 3.49
C TYR A 125 -28.13 -6.70 2.62
N SER A 126 -29.42 -6.75 2.98
CA SER A 126 -30.48 -5.99 2.31
C SER A 126 -31.23 -5.12 3.31
N ASN A 127 -31.61 -3.90 2.89
CA ASN A 127 -32.42 -2.99 3.72
C ASN A 127 -33.91 -3.39 3.77
N ASP A 128 -34.33 -4.38 2.97
CA ASP A 128 -35.75 -4.72 2.75
C ASP A 128 -36.24 -5.90 3.61
N ASP A 129 -35.52 -6.27 4.68
CA ASP A 129 -35.85 -7.39 5.57
C ASP A 129 -36.18 -8.71 4.83
N ALA A 130 -35.57 -8.92 3.65
CA ALA A 130 -35.85 -10.07 2.81
C ALA A 130 -35.55 -11.39 3.55
N GLU A 131 -36.58 -12.22 3.67
CA GLU A 131 -36.47 -13.54 4.28
C GLU A 131 -35.86 -14.53 3.28
N LEU A 132 -34.79 -15.19 3.70
CA LEU A 132 -34.10 -16.24 2.96
C LEU A 132 -34.23 -17.56 3.71
N THR A 133 -34.22 -18.68 2.98
CA THR A 133 -34.18 -20.02 3.55
C THR A 133 -32.91 -20.74 3.10
N LEU A 134 -32.08 -21.15 4.06
CA LEU A 134 -30.95 -22.04 3.81
C LEU A 134 -31.40 -23.49 4.03
N THR A 135 -31.62 -24.21 2.93
CA THR A 135 -31.95 -25.65 2.96
C THR A 135 -30.68 -26.50 2.92
N PRO A 136 -30.73 -27.78 3.33
CA PRO A 136 -29.65 -28.74 3.12
C PRO A 136 -29.13 -28.78 1.67
N GLU A 137 -30.02 -28.76 0.68
CA GLU A 137 -29.65 -28.77 -0.74
C GLU A 137 -28.94 -27.48 -1.16
N HIS A 138 -29.46 -26.33 -0.73
CA HIS A 138 -28.87 -25.03 -1.04
C HIS A 138 -27.51 -24.85 -0.38
N SER A 139 -27.33 -25.30 0.88
CA SER A 139 -26.02 -25.32 1.54
C SER A 139 -24.99 -26.12 0.72
N ILE A 140 -25.38 -27.31 0.23
CA ILE A 140 -24.51 -28.13 -0.63
C ILE A 140 -24.25 -27.47 -1.98
N GLU A 141 -25.22 -26.77 -2.57
CA GLU A 141 -25.01 -25.99 -3.79
C GLU A 141 -23.95 -24.89 -3.60
N ILE A 142 -24.04 -24.13 -2.50
CA ILE A 142 -23.06 -23.08 -2.17
C ILE A 142 -21.66 -23.71 -2.01
N GLN A 143 -21.55 -24.78 -1.22
CA GLN A 143 -20.27 -25.47 -0.98
C GLN A 143 -19.67 -26.04 -2.28
N ASN A 144 -20.53 -26.52 -3.19
CA ASN A 144 -20.10 -26.96 -4.52
C ASN A 144 -19.63 -25.78 -5.39
N ALA A 145 -20.30 -24.63 -5.33
CA ALA A 145 -19.90 -23.43 -6.06
C ALA A 145 -18.62 -22.81 -5.50
N ILE A 146 -18.37 -22.93 -4.19
CA ILE A 146 -17.09 -22.62 -3.55
C ILE A 146 -15.98 -23.53 -4.11
N GLY A 147 -16.31 -24.80 -4.39
CA GLY A 147 -15.35 -25.81 -4.84
C GLY A 147 -14.68 -26.54 -3.67
N ALA A 148 -15.37 -26.68 -2.54
CA ALA A 148 -14.83 -27.30 -1.33
C ALA A 148 -14.33 -28.74 -1.56
N ASP A 149 -13.18 -29.06 -0.97
CA ASP A 149 -12.66 -30.44 -0.90
C ASP A 149 -13.41 -31.25 0.17
N ILE A 150 -13.74 -30.59 1.28
CA ILE A 150 -14.51 -31.15 2.40
C ILE A 150 -15.72 -30.25 2.63
N ALA A 151 -16.92 -30.78 2.43
CA ALA A 151 -18.17 -30.09 2.69
C ALA A 151 -18.84 -30.62 3.96
N MET A 152 -19.17 -29.75 4.91
CA MET A 152 -19.93 -30.10 6.10
C MET A 152 -21.44 -30.06 5.82
N GLN A 153 -22.17 -31.06 6.33
CA GLN A 153 -23.62 -31.11 6.23
C GLN A 153 -24.27 -29.96 7.02
N LEU A 154 -25.42 -29.47 6.55
CA LEU A 154 -26.26 -28.59 7.35
C LEU A 154 -26.83 -29.33 8.56
N ASP A 155 -26.75 -28.69 9.73
CA ASP A 155 -27.10 -29.23 11.03
C ASP A 155 -28.00 -28.27 11.82
N ASP A 156 -28.84 -28.83 12.68
CA ASP A 156 -29.70 -28.08 13.59
C ASP A 156 -28.93 -27.75 14.88
N VAL A 157 -28.30 -26.58 14.88
CA VAL A 157 -27.44 -26.12 15.97
C VAL A 157 -28.26 -25.69 17.20
N VAL A 158 -28.00 -26.34 18.33
CA VAL A 158 -28.53 -25.95 19.65
C VAL A 158 -27.47 -25.27 20.49
N LYS A 159 -27.89 -24.36 21.40
CA LYS A 159 -26.96 -23.72 22.34
C LYS A 159 -26.36 -24.78 23.26
N THR A 160 -25.11 -24.60 23.68
CA THR A 160 -24.40 -25.52 24.58
C THR A 160 -25.10 -25.72 25.94
N THR A 161 -25.94 -24.77 26.34
CA THR A 161 -26.75 -24.80 27.56
C THR A 161 -28.11 -25.48 27.38
N THR A 162 -28.57 -25.70 26.14
CA THR A 162 -29.84 -26.37 25.86
C THR A 162 -29.79 -27.83 26.33
N ARG A 163 -30.89 -28.30 26.93
CA ARG A 163 -31.06 -29.67 27.44
C ARG A 163 -32.46 -30.18 27.07
N GLY A 164 -32.64 -31.50 27.14
CA GLY A 164 -33.95 -32.13 26.97
C GLY A 164 -34.39 -32.30 25.50
N PRO A 165 -35.71 -32.42 25.25
CA PRO A 165 -36.27 -32.87 23.96
C PRO A 165 -35.81 -32.06 22.74
N ARG A 166 -35.48 -30.77 22.92
CA ARG A 166 -34.98 -29.92 21.83
C ARG A 166 -33.65 -30.40 21.25
N VAL A 167 -32.77 -30.95 22.09
CA VAL A 167 -31.47 -31.49 21.67
C VAL A 167 -31.65 -32.76 20.86
N GLU A 168 -32.55 -33.63 21.32
CA GLU A 168 -32.89 -34.88 20.63
C GLU A 168 -33.54 -34.60 19.27
N GLU A 169 -34.49 -33.68 19.20
CA GLU A 169 -35.11 -33.27 17.93
C GLU A 169 -34.10 -32.62 16.98
N ALA A 170 -33.16 -31.80 17.48
CA ALA A 170 -32.07 -31.26 16.66
C ALA A 170 -31.19 -32.36 16.06
N MET A 171 -30.85 -33.36 16.88
CA MET A 171 -30.05 -34.50 16.45
C MET A 171 -30.78 -35.29 15.35
N HIS A 172 -32.06 -35.63 15.57
CA HIS A 172 -32.86 -36.35 14.58
C HIS A 172 -33.04 -35.54 13.28
N ARG A 173 -33.31 -34.24 13.37
CA ARG A 173 -33.40 -33.38 12.18
C ARG A 173 -32.07 -33.30 11.44
N THR A 174 -30.95 -33.19 12.15
CA THR A 174 -29.60 -33.20 11.56
C THR A 174 -29.32 -34.48 10.79
N VAL A 175 -29.77 -35.64 11.29
CA VAL A 175 -29.66 -36.92 10.56
C VAL A 175 -30.53 -36.91 9.29
N ARG A 176 -31.78 -36.43 9.37
CA ARG A 176 -32.65 -36.30 8.17
C ARG A 176 -32.07 -35.32 7.14
N TRP A 177 -31.45 -34.24 7.59
CA TRP A 177 -30.77 -33.26 6.73
C TRP A 177 -29.50 -33.81 6.08
N LEU A 178 -28.77 -34.72 6.74
CA LEU A 178 -27.63 -35.41 6.14
C LEU A 178 -28.05 -36.20 4.89
N ASP A 179 -29.17 -36.94 4.93
CA ASP A 179 -29.65 -37.69 3.76
C ASP A 179 -29.95 -36.78 2.57
N ARG A 180 -30.56 -35.62 2.84
CA ARG A 180 -30.81 -34.57 1.84
C ARG A 180 -29.51 -33.99 1.28
N CYS A 181 -28.54 -33.70 2.15
CA CYS A 181 -27.20 -33.24 1.74
C CYS A 181 -26.50 -34.26 0.84
N LEU A 182 -26.52 -35.54 1.22
CA LEU A 182 -25.90 -36.63 0.45
C LEU A 182 -26.57 -36.81 -0.91
N LYS A 183 -27.91 -36.72 -0.98
CA LYS A 183 -28.65 -36.78 -2.24
C LYS A 183 -28.26 -35.63 -3.17
N ALA A 184 -28.20 -34.41 -2.65
CA ALA A 184 -27.77 -33.22 -3.40
C ALA A 184 -26.29 -33.26 -3.81
N HIS A 185 -25.42 -33.85 -2.99
CA HIS A 185 -24.00 -33.98 -3.31
C HIS A 185 -23.76 -35.04 -4.40
N ARG A 186 -24.50 -36.16 -4.37
CA ARG A 186 -24.37 -37.26 -5.33
C ARG A 186 -24.96 -36.98 -6.70
N SER A 187 -25.94 -36.09 -6.82
CA SER A 187 -26.53 -35.69 -8.10
C SER A 187 -25.58 -34.85 -8.98
N ARG A 188 -24.34 -34.62 -8.54
CA ARG A 188 -23.31 -33.88 -9.27
C ARG A 188 -22.84 -34.65 -10.51
N THR A 189 -23.03 -34.07 -11.69
CA THR A 189 -22.30 -34.45 -12.91
C THR A 189 -20.88 -33.89 -12.78
N LEU A 190 -19.88 -34.76 -12.60
CA LEU A 190 -18.47 -34.37 -12.49
C LEU A 190 -17.96 -33.84 -13.85
N SER A 191 -18.03 -32.53 -14.10
CA SER A 191 -17.12 -31.93 -15.08
C SER A 191 -15.74 -31.83 -14.41
N ARG A 192 -14.85 -32.77 -14.74
CA ARG A 192 -13.43 -32.65 -14.40
C ARG A 192 -12.85 -31.47 -15.17
N ALA A 193 -12.87 -30.28 -14.59
CA ALA A 193 -11.95 -29.24 -15.02
C ALA A 193 -10.53 -29.74 -14.72
N SER A 194 -9.78 -30.08 -15.75
CA SER A 194 -8.34 -30.34 -15.66
C SER A 194 -7.68 -29.06 -15.14
N PHE A 195 -7.31 -29.05 -13.85
CA PHE A 195 -6.41 -28.05 -13.33
C PHE A 195 -5.01 -28.35 -13.90
N PRO A 196 -4.34 -27.39 -14.56
CA PRO A 196 -2.94 -27.56 -14.88
C PRO A 196 -2.19 -27.83 -13.58
N SER A 197 -1.30 -28.82 -13.57
CA SER A 197 -0.35 -28.97 -12.47
C SER A 197 0.55 -27.73 -12.46
N PHE A 198 0.23 -26.75 -11.60
CA PHE A 198 1.04 -25.56 -11.40
C PHE A 198 2.29 -25.95 -10.57
N ARG A 199 3.23 -26.66 -11.21
CA ARG A 199 4.61 -26.80 -10.73
C ARG A 199 5.57 -25.79 -11.38
N GLU A 200 5.10 -24.95 -12.31
CA GLU A 200 5.99 -24.07 -13.10
C GLU A 200 5.62 -22.58 -13.15
N VAL A 201 4.65 -22.12 -12.36
CA VAL A 201 4.52 -20.68 -12.11
C VAL A 201 4.69 -20.49 -10.62
N TRP A 202 5.95 -20.29 -10.22
CA TRP A 202 6.41 -19.63 -9.01
C TRP A 202 7.83 -20.12 -8.72
N ASN A 203 8.81 -19.46 -9.35
CA ASN A 203 10.00 -18.89 -8.69
C ASN A 203 11.02 -18.39 -9.73
N PRO A 204 11.05 -17.08 -10.05
CA PRO A 204 12.29 -16.44 -10.52
C PRO A 204 12.97 -15.56 -9.47
N TYR A 205 12.28 -15.18 -8.37
CA TYR A 205 12.80 -14.16 -7.44
C TYR A 205 13.27 -14.68 -6.08
N LEU A 206 12.95 -15.92 -5.70
CA LEU A 206 13.38 -16.56 -4.45
C LEU A 206 14.39 -17.70 -4.65
N ARG A 207 14.67 -18.14 -5.89
CA ARG A 207 15.72 -19.12 -6.23
C ARG A 207 16.94 -18.52 -6.94
N ARG A 208 16.88 -17.26 -7.39
CA ARG A 208 18.03 -16.57 -8.01
C ARG A 208 18.90 -15.77 -7.03
N THR A 209 18.65 -15.83 -5.72
CA THR A 209 19.32 -14.95 -4.75
C THR A 209 20.11 -15.65 -3.64
N CYS A 210 20.18 -16.99 -3.61
CA CYS A 210 20.95 -17.69 -2.56
C CYS A 210 22.15 -18.53 -3.02
N THR A 211 22.41 -18.69 -4.34
CA THR A 211 23.56 -19.51 -4.79
C THR A 211 24.35 -18.92 -5.96
N GLN A 212 24.15 -17.65 -6.30
CA GLN A 212 24.87 -16.98 -7.40
C GLN A 212 25.52 -15.64 -7.01
N LEU A 213 25.76 -15.44 -5.70
CA LEU A 213 26.50 -14.29 -5.17
C LEU A 213 27.82 -14.68 -4.48
N LEU A 214 28.30 -15.92 -4.67
CA LEU A 214 29.54 -16.39 -4.06
C LEU A 214 30.70 -16.70 -5.02
N THR A 215 30.50 -16.68 -6.34
CA THR A 215 31.60 -16.92 -7.29
C THR A 215 31.33 -16.30 -8.66
N GLU A 216 31.53 -14.99 -8.81
CA GLU A 216 31.90 -14.40 -10.10
C GLU A 216 32.56 -13.03 -9.88
N ARG A 217 33.83 -13.09 -9.50
CA ARG A 217 34.81 -12.02 -9.76
C ARG A 217 35.03 -11.95 -11.26
N ALA A 218 34.41 -10.98 -11.91
CA ALA A 218 34.84 -10.48 -13.22
C ALA A 218 34.77 -8.96 -13.26
N CYS A 219 35.36 -8.30 -12.25
CA CYS A 219 35.86 -6.95 -12.39
C CYS A 219 37.23 -7.02 -13.09
N ARG A 220 37.29 -6.75 -14.40
CA ARG A 220 38.48 -6.23 -15.06
C ARG A 220 38.09 -5.33 -16.22
N GLY A 221 38.57 -4.08 -16.17
CA GLY A 221 38.86 -3.31 -17.38
C GLY A 221 38.12 -1.99 -17.54
N PHE A 222 38.25 -1.05 -16.60
CA PHE A 222 38.69 0.30 -16.95
C PHE A 222 39.56 0.83 -15.81
N ALA A 223 40.78 1.21 -16.17
CA ALA A 223 41.87 1.49 -15.27
C ALA A 223 41.59 2.70 -14.36
N VAL A 224 41.75 2.51 -13.06
CA VAL A 224 41.98 3.60 -12.11
C VAL A 224 43.45 3.99 -12.26
N GLY A 225 43.69 5.07 -13.00
CA GLY A 225 44.91 5.85 -12.82
C GLY A 225 44.85 6.51 -11.46
N GLY A 226 45.84 6.23 -10.62
CA GLY A 226 45.92 6.76 -9.27
C GLY A 226 46.01 8.29 -9.26
N LEU A 227 45.21 8.91 -8.39
CA LEU A 227 45.56 10.17 -7.75
C LEU A 227 45.20 10.06 -6.26
N SER A 228 46.25 10.15 -5.47
CA SER A 228 46.27 10.48 -4.06
C SER A 228 45.58 11.82 -3.79
N GLY A 229 44.63 11.84 -2.86
CA GLY A 229 44.05 13.06 -2.30
C GLY A 229 42.73 12.74 -1.61
N GLY A 230 42.64 13.01 -0.30
CA GLY A 230 41.43 12.72 0.48
C GLY A 230 40.22 13.50 -0.02
N GLU A 231 39.32 12.84 -0.74
CA GLU A 231 37.96 13.37 -0.92
C GLU A 231 37.17 13.06 0.35
N SER A 232 36.81 14.14 1.05
CA SER A 232 35.77 14.16 2.08
C SER A 232 34.57 13.29 1.66
N ASN A 233 34.15 12.38 2.55
CA ASN A 233 33.03 11.47 2.34
C ASN A 233 31.73 12.28 2.28
N CYS A 234 31.34 12.72 1.08
CA CYS A 234 30.15 13.54 0.86
C CYS A 234 28.89 12.66 0.97
N PRO A 235 27.94 12.98 1.87
CA PRO A 235 26.75 12.13 2.09
C PRO A 235 25.75 12.15 0.93
N LEU A 236 25.86 13.13 0.03
CA LEU A 236 24.99 13.26 -1.13
C LEU A 236 25.78 13.80 -2.32
N LYS A 237 25.75 13.06 -3.44
CA LYS A 237 26.19 13.54 -4.76
C LYS A 237 25.03 13.44 -5.74
N PHE A 238 24.76 14.49 -6.50
CA PHE A 238 23.75 14.47 -7.55
C PHE A 238 24.44 14.46 -8.92
N LYS A 239 24.08 13.48 -9.75
CA LYS A 239 24.57 13.36 -11.12
C LYS A 239 23.41 13.51 -12.09
N LEU A 240 23.47 14.55 -12.90
CA LEU A 240 22.56 14.76 -14.02
C LEU A 240 22.95 13.84 -15.18
N LEU A 241 22.00 13.08 -15.71
CA LEU A 241 22.21 12.06 -16.75
C LEU A 241 21.63 12.46 -18.10
N ALA A 242 20.41 12.99 -18.11
CA ALA A 242 19.72 13.41 -19.33
C ALA A 242 18.78 14.58 -19.06
N LYS A 243 18.47 15.33 -20.12
CA LYS A 243 17.47 16.41 -20.14
C LYS A 243 16.58 16.23 -21.36
N CYS A 244 15.33 16.62 -21.24
CA CYS A 244 14.44 16.79 -22.38
C CYS A 244 14.90 18.02 -23.19
N SER A 245 14.94 17.91 -24.51
CA SER A 245 15.30 19.02 -25.41
C SER A 245 14.23 20.10 -25.51
N VAL A 246 12.98 19.78 -25.17
CA VAL A 246 11.81 20.68 -25.32
C VAL A 246 11.36 21.30 -23.99
N THR A 247 11.32 20.49 -22.93
CA THR A 247 10.83 20.89 -21.59
C THR A 247 11.99 21.07 -20.60
N LYS A 248 11.68 21.30 -19.32
CA LYS A 248 12.70 21.40 -18.25
C LYS A 248 12.94 20.08 -17.52
N ALA A 249 12.32 19.01 -18.01
CA ALA A 249 12.43 17.70 -17.41
C ALA A 249 13.86 17.16 -17.48
N ARG A 250 14.27 16.49 -16.42
CA ARG A 250 15.63 16.00 -16.26
C ARG A 250 15.65 14.66 -15.52
N VAL A 251 16.66 13.87 -15.83
CA VAL A 251 16.92 12.57 -15.21
C VAL A 251 18.28 12.62 -14.55
N GLY A 252 18.34 12.18 -13.30
CA GLY A 252 19.57 12.13 -12.54
C GLY A 252 19.60 10.95 -11.58
N VAL A 253 20.70 10.84 -10.86
CA VAL A 253 20.88 9.91 -9.75
C VAL A 253 21.39 10.68 -8.55
N ILE A 254 20.75 10.49 -7.40
CA ILE A 254 21.23 10.95 -6.10
C ILE A 254 21.94 9.76 -5.45
N ASN A 255 23.25 9.85 -5.27
CA ASN A 255 24.02 8.90 -4.49
C ASN A 255 23.91 9.28 -3.01
N LEU A 256 23.31 8.42 -2.20
CA LEU A 256 23.19 8.57 -0.75
C LEU A 256 23.90 7.40 -0.05
N LEU A 257 24.10 7.52 1.26
CA LEU A 257 24.80 6.52 2.06
C LEU A 257 24.16 5.13 1.99
N HIS A 258 22.82 5.05 2.04
CA HIS A 258 22.10 3.77 2.09
C HIS A 258 21.69 3.20 0.73
N SER A 259 21.50 4.05 -0.30
CA SER A 259 21.15 3.60 -1.66
C SER A 259 21.22 4.74 -2.67
N ASP A 260 21.39 4.37 -3.93
CA ASP A 260 21.21 5.29 -5.06
C ASP A 260 19.72 5.50 -5.35
N VAL A 261 19.35 6.72 -5.70
CA VAL A 261 17.97 7.13 -6.01
C VAL A 261 17.89 7.74 -7.41
N SER A 262 17.08 7.14 -8.28
CA SER A 262 16.87 7.59 -9.65
C SER A 262 15.81 8.69 -9.72
N THR A 263 16.12 9.86 -10.28
CA THR A 263 15.18 10.98 -10.42
C THR A 263 14.64 11.15 -11.85
N PRO A 264 13.38 11.61 -12.05
CA PRO A 264 12.41 11.95 -11.01
C PRO A 264 11.96 10.76 -10.16
N VAL A 265 11.68 10.98 -8.87
CA VAL A 265 11.30 9.94 -7.89
C VAL A 265 10.04 10.32 -7.11
N PHE A 266 9.23 9.31 -6.80
CA PHE A 266 8.09 9.43 -5.88
C PHE A 266 8.40 8.67 -4.60
N MET A 267 8.39 9.38 -3.47
CA MET A 267 8.67 8.86 -2.13
C MET A 267 7.36 8.56 -1.42
N PRO A 268 7.05 7.28 -1.13
CA PRO A 268 5.89 6.98 -0.32
C PRO A 268 6.17 7.28 1.17
N VAL A 269 5.11 7.54 1.94
CA VAL A 269 5.23 8.12 3.29
C VAL A 269 5.01 7.08 4.40
N GLY A 270 6.06 6.83 5.20
CA GLY A 270 6.08 6.02 6.41
C GLY A 270 5.94 6.84 7.69
N THR A 271 4.71 7.21 8.05
CA THR A 271 4.40 8.15 9.15
C THR A 271 4.97 7.77 10.52
N LYS A 272 5.14 6.48 10.85
CA LYS A 272 5.63 6.01 12.17
C LYS A 272 6.70 4.93 12.04
N GLY A 273 7.62 5.07 11.08
CA GLY A 273 8.56 4.01 10.74
C GLY A 273 7.89 2.80 10.08
N SER A 274 6.67 2.99 9.57
CA SER A 274 5.92 1.96 8.85
C SER A 274 4.98 2.62 7.86
N MET A 275 4.86 1.98 6.70
CA MET A 275 3.92 2.33 5.65
C MET A 275 2.58 1.65 5.94
N LYS A 276 1.50 2.42 5.96
CA LYS A 276 0.17 1.88 6.24
C LYS A 276 -0.21 0.84 5.19
N GLY A 277 -0.33 -0.42 5.62
CA GLY A 277 -0.72 -1.53 4.76
C GLY A 277 0.42 -2.25 4.05
N LEU A 278 1.69 -1.86 4.23
CA LEU A 278 2.82 -2.50 3.57
C LEU A 278 3.93 -2.90 4.54
N LEU A 279 4.45 -4.11 4.33
CA LEU A 279 5.70 -4.58 4.91
C LEU A 279 6.90 -4.10 4.08
N GLN A 280 8.07 -3.98 4.70
CA GLN A 280 9.31 -3.54 4.06
C GLN A 280 9.71 -4.47 2.91
N GLN A 281 9.51 -5.79 3.04
CA GLN A 281 9.76 -6.76 1.96
C GLN A 281 8.96 -6.44 0.69
N GLN A 282 7.75 -5.90 0.84
CA GLN A 282 6.92 -5.53 -0.30
C GLN A 282 7.45 -4.25 -0.97
N LEU A 283 8.01 -3.32 -0.21
CA LEU A 283 8.64 -2.11 -0.76
C LEU A 283 9.92 -2.45 -1.54
N TYR A 284 10.73 -3.38 -1.04
CA TYR A 284 11.89 -3.90 -1.78
C TYR A 284 11.46 -4.57 -3.09
N ALA A 285 10.39 -5.37 -3.07
CA ALA A 285 9.87 -6.03 -4.27
C ALA A 285 9.32 -5.03 -5.31
N LEU A 286 8.88 -3.85 -4.89
CA LEU A 286 8.47 -2.75 -5.77
C LEU A 286 9.64 -1.86 -6.24
N ASN A 287 10.86 -2.18 -5.81
CA ASN A 287 12.06 -1.36 -6.01
C ASN A 287 11.90 0.09 -5.53
N CYS A 288 11.28 0.29 -4.36
CA CYS A 288 11.22 1.61 -3.73
C CYS A 288 12.63 2.00 -3.23
N GLU A 289 13.25 3.02 -3.84
CA GLU A 289 14.65 3.41 -3.56
C GLU A 289 14.77 4.29 -2.31
N ILE A 290 13.76 5.13 -2.06
CA ILE A 290 13.74 6.07 -0.93
C ILE A 290 12.31 6.23 -0.43
N MET A 291 12.15 6.50 0.86
CA MET A 291 10.84 6.81 1.46
C MET A 291 10.92 7.98 2.43
N LEU A 292 9.79 8.66 2.61
CA LEU A 292 9.67 9.73 3.59
C LEU A 292 9.24 9.18 4.95
N SER A 293 9.91 9.60 6.01
CA SER A 293 9.51 9.35 7.40
C SER A 293 9.16 10.66 8.10
N ASN A 294 8.16 10.63 8.98
CA ASN A 294 7.69 11.84 9.63
C ASN A 294 8.40 12.10 10.97
N THR A 295 9.10 13.21 11.06
CA THR A 295 9.91 13.60 12.23
C THR A 295 9.04 13.83 13.46
N TYR A 296 7.92 14.53 13.30
CA TYR A 296 7.01 14.84 14.41
C TYR A 296 6.51 13.57 15.13
N HIS A 297 5.99 12.62 14.37
CA HIS A 297 5.44 11.39 14.95
C HIS A 297 6.53 10.53 15.57
N LEU A 298 7.69 10.40 14.93
CA LEU A 298 8.80 9.59 15.42
C LEU A 298 9.48 10.19 16.65
N GLY A 299 9.63 11.51 16.68
CA GLY A 299 10.16 12.26 17.82
C GLY A 299 9.29 12.15 19.07
N LEU A 300 7.98 11.94 18.91
CA LEU A 300 7.05 11.71 20.02
C LEU A 300 6.91 10.22 20.37
N LYS A 301 6.69 9.35 19.38
CA LYS A 301 6.50 7.90 19.55
C LYS A 301 7.14 7.15 18.36
N PRO A 302 8.25 6.43 18.56
CA PRO A 302 8.73 5.89 19.83
C PRO A 302 9.60 6.84 20.68
N GLY A 303 9.94 8.02 20.17
CA GLY A 303 10.78 9.00 20.85
C GLY A 303 12.26 8.88 20.52
N ILE A 304 12.99 9.98 20.67
CA ILE A 304 14.42 10.12 20.35
C ILE A 304 15.27 9.05 21.05
N GLU A 305 15.08 8.86 22.37
CA GLU A 305 15.88 7.92 23.15
C GLU A 305 15.70 6.47 22.70
N THR A 306 14.50 6.09 22.31
CA THR A 306 14.22 4.76 21.76
C THR A 306 14.91 4.59 20.40
N LEU A 307 14.87 5.61 19.55
CA LEU A 307 15.54 5.58 18.24
C LEU A 307 17.07 5.51 18.38
N LYS A 308 17.66 6.28 19.30
CA LYS A 308 19.10 6.22 19.62
C LYS A 308 19.49 4.81 20.09
N LYS A 309 18.73 4.22 21.03
CA LYS A 309 18.96 2.85 21.52
C LYS A 309 18.81 1.79 20.43
N ALA A 310 17.88 1.97 19.50
CA ALA A 310 17.71 1.09 18.34
C ALA A 310 18.81 1.25 17.28
N GLY A 311 19.65 2.29 17.38
CA GLY A 311 20.68 2.63 16.40
C GLY A 311 20.12 3.27 15.14
N GLY A 312 19.07 4.10 15.28
CA GLY A 312 18.41 4.82 14.19
C GLY A 312 17.17 4.11 13.64
N LEU A 313 16.41 4.82 12.81
CA LEU A 313 15.15 4.34 12.25
C LEU A 313 15.36 3.17 11.29
N HIS A 314 16.42 3.20 10.47
CA HIS A 314 16.76 2.11 9.54
C HIS A 314 16.77 0.74 10.24
N LYS A 315 17.47 0.63 11.38
CA LYS A 315 17.49 -0.60 12.19
C LYS A 315 16.15 -0.86 12.87
N PHE A 316 15.51 0.18 13.42
CA PHE A 316 14.22 0.05 14.11
C PHE A 316 13.12 -0.52 13.21
N MET A 317 13.05 -0.09 11.95
CA MET A 317 12.03 -0.52 10.99
C MET A 317 12.48 -1.59 10.00
N ASN A 318 13.73 -2.06 10.11
CA ASN A 318 14.37 -2.98 9.17
C ASN A 318 14.34 -2.49 7.70
N TRP A 319 14.73 -1.22 7.50
CA TRP A 319 14.82 -0.56 6.20
C TRP A 319 16.27 -0.18 5.90
N SER A 320 16.88 -0.80 4.89
CA SER A 320 18.29 -0.64 4.54
C SER A 320 18.53 0.28 3.34
N ARG A 321 17.48 0.93 2.82
CA ARG A 321 17.55 1.90 1.73
C ARG A 321 17.35 3.32 2.27
N SER A 322 17.45 4.32 1.42
CA SER A 322 17.49 5.71 1.84
C SER A 322 16.19 6.20 2.47
N LEU A 323 16.34 7.18 3.36
CA LEU A 323 15.27 7.88 4.06
C LEU A 323 15.39 9.39 3.88
N LEU A 324 14.25 10.03 3.63
CA LEU A 324 14.07 11.46 3.81
C LEU A 324 13.19 11.69 5.04
N THR A 325 13.49 12.68 5.86
CA THR A 325 12.60 13.13 6.93
C THR A 325 12.10 14.53 6.71
N ASP A 326 10.80 14.76 6.94
CA ASP A 326 10.30 16.14 7.06
C ASP A 326 10.79 16.81 8.35
N SER A 327 10.51 18.10 8.53
CA SER A 327 10.94 18.83 9.74
C SER A 327 10.02 18.65 10.95
N GLY A 328 8.80 18.15 10.71
CA GLY A 328 7.72 18.03 11.69
C GLY A 328 6.86 19.29 11.87
N GLY A 329 7.26 20.44 11.32
CA GLY A 329 6.55 21.71 11.51
C GLY A 329 5.15 21.76 10.89
N PHE A 330 4.99 21.22 9.67
CA PHE A 330 3.70 21.25 8.96
C PHE A 330 2.57 20.53 9.70
N GLN A 331 2.87 19.39 10.32
CA GLN A 331 1.88 18.59 11.05
C GLN A 331 1.37 19.33 12.27
N MET A 332 2.22 20.14 12.91
CA MET A 332 1.84 20.92 14.08
C MET A 332 0.89 22.07 13.70
N VAL A 333 1.13 22.76 12.58
CA VAL A 333 0.25 23.83 12.09
C VAL A 333 -1.08 23.29 11.53
N SER A 334 -1.08 22.09 10.94
CA SER A 334 -2.28 21.51 10.30
C SER A 334 -3.16 20.67 11.23
N LEU A 335 -2.62 20.14 12.34
CA LEU A 335 -3.36 19.24 13.24
C LEU A 335 -3.80 19.90 14.55
N LEU A 336 -3.23 21.05 14.93
CA LEU A 336 -3.43 21.62 16.27
C LEU A 336 -4.05 23.02 16.16
N LYS A 337 -5.21 23.20 16.79
CA LYS A 337 -5.93 24.49 16.84
C LYS A 337 -5.16 25.59 17.59
N LEU A 338 -4.09 25.23 18.31
CA LEU A 338 -3.36 26.07 19.26
C LEU A 338 -1.84 26.00 18.99
N ALA A 339 -1.42 26.34 17.76
CA ALA A 339 0.00 26.49 17.44
C ALA A 339 0.38 27.98 17.44
N GLU A 340 1.37 28.34 18.27
CA GLU A 340 1.98 29.68 18.29
C GLU A 340 3.37 29.61 17.66
N ILE A 341 3.61 30.43 16.64
CA ILE A 341 4.91 30.51 15.96
C ILE A 341 5.63 31.76 16.44
N THR A 342 6.83 31.57 16.99
CA THR A 342 7.70 32.65 17.48
C THR A 342 9.07 32.54 16.81
N GLU A 343 10.00 33.46 17.05
CA GLU A 343 11.37 33.31 16.54
C GLU A 343 12.07 32.06 17.10
N ASN A 344 11.73 31.62 18.31
CA ASN A 344 12.37 30.47 18.96
C ASN A 344 11.99 29.13 18.33
N GLY A 345 10.77 29.02 17.78
CA GLY A 345 10.22 27.79 17.25
C GLY A 345 8.70 27.81 17.24
N VAL A 346 8.11 26.63 17.03
CA VAL A 346 6.67 26.41 17.03
C VAL A 346 6.24 25.79 18.35
N LYS A 347 5.43 26.50 19.12
CA LYS A 347 4.80 25.99 20.35
C LYS A 347 3.46 25.35 20.01
N PHE A 348 3.16 24.23 20.65
CA PHE A 348 1.95 23.47 20.38
C PHE A 348 1.59 22.52 21.52
N GLN A 349 0.32 22.17 21.64
CA GLN A 349 -0.14 21.14 22.56
C GLN A 349 -0.05 19.75 21.94
N THR A 350 0.50 18.78 22.66
CA THR A 350 0.58 17.41 22.15
C THR A 350 -0.78 16.69 22.25
N PRO A 351 -1.25 16.02 21.19
CA PRO A 351 -2.50 15.25 21.22
C PRO A 351 -2.36 13.91 21.98
N TYR A 352 -1.19 13.63 22.55
CA TYR A 352 -0.87 12.34 23.18
C TYR A 352 -0.81 12.38 24.71
N SER A 353 -0.87 13.55 25.34
CA SER A 353 -0.96 13.70 26.79
C SER A 353 -2.36 14.17 27.18
N ASN A 354 -2.90 13.62 28.26
CA ASN A 354 -4.16 14.08 28.84
C ASN A 354 -4.03 15.40 29.62
N ASP A 355 -2.80 15.93 29.76
CA ASP A 355 -2.46 17.05 30.64
C ASP A 355 -2.14 18.36 29.88
N ASP A 356 -2.58 18.51 28.61
CA ASP A 356 -2.35 19.69 27.78
C ASP A 356 -0.88 20.18 27.72
N ALA A 357 0.09 19.26 27.88
CA ALA A 357 1.50 19.61 27.93
C ALA A 357 1.94 20.34 26.64
N GLU A 358 2.40 21.58 26.82
CA GLU A 358 2.95 22.38 25.73
C GLU A 358 4.36 21.91 25.39
N LEU A 359 4.59 21.68 24.09
CA LEU A 359 5.88 21.36 23.53
C LEU A 359 6.32 22.49 22.59
N THR A 360 7.61 22.77 22.56
CA THR A 360 8.21 23.70 21.58
C THR A 360 9.13 22.94 20.66
N LEU A 361 8.81 22.93 19.36
CA LEU A 361 9.73 22.43 18.33
C LEU A 361 10.57 23.60 17.81
N THR A 362 11.84 23.63 18.21
CA THR A 362 12.82 24.59 17.68
C THR A 362 13.56 24.00 16.46
N PRO A 363 14.20 24.83 15.61
CA PRO A 363 15.11 24.37 14.56
C PRO A 363 16.15 23.35 15.06
N GLU A 364 16.78 23.61 16.21
CA GLU A 364 17.79 22.72 16.80
C GLU A 364 17.19 21.38 17.21
N HIS A 365 16.03 21.39 17.87
CA HIS A 365 15.38 20.16 18.31
C HIS A 365 14.86 19.33 17.14
N SER A 366 14.35 19.96 16.08
CA SER A 366 13.97 19.27 14.84
C SER A 366 15.18 18.53 14.22
N ILE A 367 16.34 19.19 14.16
CA ILE A 367 17.58 18.56 13.66
C ILE A 367 18.08 17.45 14.60
N GLU A 368 17.98 17.63 15.92
CA GLU A 368 18.31 16.58 16.89
C GLU A 368 17.49 15.31 16.65
N ILE A 369 16.17 15.44 16.46
CA ILE A 369 15.30 14.31 16.15
C ILE A 369 15.73 13.65 14.84
N GLN A 370 16.00 14.42 13.79
CA GLN A 370 16.40 13.89 12.48
C GLN A 370 17.79 13.22 12.50
N ASN A 371 18.72 13.73 13.31
CA ASN A 371 20.01 13.10 13.59
C ASN A 371 19.83 11.76 14.33
N ALA A 372 18.89 11.67 15.28
CA ALA A 372 18.58 10.43 16.00
C ALA A 372 17.81 9.40 15.14
N ILE A 373 16.95 9.88 14.23
CA ILE A 373 16.34 9.04 13.19
C ILE A 373 17.42 8.46 12.28
N GLY A 374 18.45 9.26 11.96
CA GLY A 374 19.55 8.85 11.09
C GLY A 374 19.15 8.80 9.62
N ALA A 375 18.30 9.74 9.16
CA ALA A 375 17.90 9.84 7.76
C ALA A 375 19.07 10.25 6.84
N ASP A 376 18.99 9.97 5.55
CA ASP A 376 19.99 10.43 4.57
C ASP A 376 19.76 11.91 4.18
N ILE A 377 18.49 12.33 4.11
CA ILE A 377 18.09 13.70 3.82
C ILE A 377 17.19 14.21 4.96
N ALA A 378 17.62 15.29 5.59
CA ALA A 378 16.87 16.00 6.62
C ALA A 378 16.30 17.31 6.05
N MET A 379 15.04 17.61 6.36
CA MET A 379 14.41 18.88 6.00
C MET A 379 14.60 19.90 7.12
N GLN A 380 14.91 21.16 6.76
CA GLN A 380 14.95 22.25 7.76
C GLN A 380 13.57 22.49 8.37
N LEU A 381 13.52 22.96 9.62
CA LEU A 381 12.28 23.55 10.14
C LEU A 381 12.03 24.91 9.48
N ASP A 382 10.77 25.16 9.09
CA ASP A 382 10.33 26.36 8.40
C ASP A 382 9.07 26.95 9.04
N ASP A 383 8.86 28.26 8.84
CA ASP A 383 7.66 28.95 9.28
C ASP A 383 6.57 28.83 8.20
N VAL A 384 5.70 27.84 8.37
CA VAL A 384 4.65 27.54 7.41
C VAL A 384 3.43 28.44 7.62
N VAL A 385 3.10 29.22 6.59
CA VAL A 385 1.84 29.94 6.48
C VAL A 385 0.90 29.24 5.52
N LYS A 386 -0.42 29.36 5.74
CA LYS A 386 -1.42 28.89 4.78
C LYS A 386 -1.15 29.57 3.43
N THR A 387 -1.11 28.80 2.34
CA THR A 387 -0.74 29.28 1.00
C THR A 387 -1.62 30.44 0.49
N THR A 388 -2.87 30.51 0.95
CA THR A 388 -3.81 31.59 0.60
C THR A 388 -3.64 32.86 1.44
N THR A 389 -2.78 32.85 2.47
CA THR A 389 -2.45 34.05 3.25
C THR A 389 -1.74 35.05 2.34
N ARG A 390 -2.01 36.34 2.57
CA ARG A 390 -1.42 37.48 1.86
C ARG A 390 -0.92 38.51 2.87
N GLY A 391 -0.04 39.40 2.42
CA GLY A 391 0.46 40.52 3.23
C GLY A 391 1.69 40.20 4.11
N PRO A 392 2.01 41.09 5.07
CA PRO A 392 3.31 41.11 5.76
C PRO A 392 3.69 39.80 6.47
N ARG A 393 2.70 39.02 6.90
CA ARG A 393 2.94 37.73 7.57
C ARG A 393 3.69 36.73 6.70
N VAL A 394 3.50 36.76 5.38
CA VAL A 394 4.17 35.85 4.43
C VAL A 394 5.65 36.20 4.30
N GLU A 395 5.95 37.49 4.21
CA GLU A 395 7.32 38.01 4.17
C GLU A 395 8.07 37.72 5.47
N GLU A 396 7.43 37.97 6.63
CA GLU A 396 7.97 37.63 7.94
C GLU A 396 8.28 36.12 8.04
N ALA A 397 7.36 35.26 7.58
CA ALA A 397 7.56 33.81 7.58
C ALA A 397 8.76 33.39 6.73
N MET A 398 8.88 33.99 5.56
CA MET A 398 9.96 33.73 4.62
C MET A 398 11.31 34.11 5.25
N HIS A 399 11.43 35.31 5.82
CA HIS A 399 12.67 35.74 6.49
C HIS A 399 12.98 34.91 7.74
N ARG A 400 11.97 34.53 8.53
CA ARG A 400 12.15 33.62 9.68
C ARG A 400 12.66 32.26 9.21
N THR A 401 12.11 31.72 8.12
CA THR A 401 12.56 30.45 7.52
C THR A 401 14.03 30.51 7.12
N VAL A 402 14.50 31.62 6.55
CA VAL A 402 15.92 31.81 6.22
C VAL A 402 16.78 31.83 7.48
N ARG A 403 16.40 32.57 8.54
CA ARG A 403 17.15 32.57 9.81
C ARG A 403 17.16 31.20 10.49
N TRP A 404 16.06 30.45 10.39
CA TRP A 404 15.94 29.11 10.93
C TRP A 404 16.82 28.09 10.20
N LEU A 405 17.11 28.28 8.91
CA LEU A 405 18.10 27.47 8.20
C LEU A 405 19.47 27.56 8.89
N ASP A 406 19.93 28.77 9.19
CA ASP A 406 21.26 28.97 9.80
C ASP A 406 21.36 28.26 11.17
N ARG A 407 20.26 28.26 11.92
CA ARG A 407 20.12 27.51 13.18
C ARG A 407 20.12 26.00 12.95
N CYS A 408 19.41 25.51 11.92
CA CYS A 408 19.40 24.10 11.55
C CYS A 408 20.81 23.62 11.16
N LEU A 409 21.51 24.37 10.31
CA LEU A 409 22.86 24.02 9.85
C LEU A 409 23.85 24.03 11.02
N LYS A 410 23.75 25.00 11.94
CA LYS A 410 24.60 25.04 13.14
C LYS A 410 24.35 23.87 14.10
N ALA A 411 23.10 23.42 14.22
CA ALA A 411 22.73 22.30 15.08
C ALA A 411 23.06 20.93 14.45
N HIS A 412 23.24 20.86 13.13
CA HIS A 412 23.47 19.61 12.43
C HIS A 412 24.85 19.04 12.75
N SER A 413 24.89 17.83 13.30
CA SER A 413 26.12 17.19 13.77
C SER A 413 26.61 16.04 12.88
N ARG A 414 25.93 15.77 11.77
CA ARG A 414 26.16 14.59 10.90
C ARG A 414 26.41 14.95 9.44
N ASP A 415 27.19 16.00 9.17
CA ASP A 415 27.41 16.49 7.78
C ASP A 415 28.10 15.48 6.86
N SER A 416 28.79 14.47 7.39
CA SER A 416 29.39 13.38 6.61
C SER A 416 28.40 12.24 6.26
N GLU A 417 27.20 12.24 6.85
CA GLU A 417 26.25 11.12 6.73
C GLU A 417 24.84 11.54 6.30
N GLN A 418 24.45 12.79 6.56
CA GLN A 418 23.10 13.30 6.31
C GLN A 418 23.17 14.70 5.69
N SER A 419 22.37 14.94 4.66
CA SER A 419 22.24 16.25 4.00
C SER A 419 21.03 17.02 4.47
N VAL A 420 21.19 18.32 4.77
CA VAL A 420 20.07 19.21 5.12
C VAL A 420 19.56 19.94 3.87
N PHE A 421 18.26 19.83 3.60
CA PHE A 421 17.58 20.52 2.50
C PHE A 421 16.81 21.74 3.03
N PRO A 422 17.15 22.95 2.59
CA PRO A 422 16.34 24.12 2.83
C PRO A 422 15.04 24.11 2.03
N ILE A 423 14.05 24.83 2.53
CA ILE A 423 12.70 24.90 1.95
C ILE A 423 12.46 26.32 1.44
N VAL A 424 12.30 26.47 0.13
CA VAL A 424 11.89 27.72 -0.49
C VAL A 424 10.45 28.03 -0.06
N GLN A 425 10.28 29.17 0.60
CA GLN A 425 9.00 29.74 1.06
C GLN A 425 8.68 31.06 0.35
N GLY A 426 7.55 31.69 0.70
CA GLY A 426 7.10 32.95 0.09
C GLY A 426 5.64 32.94 -0.39
N GLY A 427 4.85 31.91 -0.04
CA GLY A 427 3.44 31.83 -0.42
C GLY A 427 3.26 31.77 -1.94
N LEU A 428 2.31 32.54 -2.47
CA LEU A 428 2.06 32.66 -3.91
C LEU A 428 2.71 33.91 -4.52
N GLU A 429 3.58 34.60 -3.77
CA GLU A 429 4.21 35.87 -4.17
C GLU A 429 5.54 35.61 -4.92
N PRO A 430 5.63 35.91 -6.23
CA PRO A 430 6.84 35.63 -7.02
C PRO A 430 8.11 36.30 -6.47
N ASP A 431 8.01 37.54 -5.98
CA ASP A 431 9.17 38.29 -5.49
C ASP A 431 9.71 37.69 -4.19
N LEU A 432 8.84 37.30 -3.26
CA LEU A 432 9.26 36.61 -2.05
C LEU A 432 9.90 35.26 -2.36
N ARG A 433 9.41 34.54 -3.37
CA ARG A 433 10.01 33.28 -3.85
C ARG A 433 11.41 33.50 -4.43
N ARG A 434 11.62 34.59 -5.18
CA ARG A 434 12.95 35.01 -5.69
C ARG A 434 13.90 35.30 -4.54
N THR A 435 13.50 36.18 -3.63
CA THR A 435 14.30 36.57 -2.47
C THR A 435 14.65 35.36 -1.60
N CYS A 436 13.68 34.51 -1.30
CA CYS A 436 13.91 33.29 -0.51
C CYS A 436 14.91 32.36 -1.21
N THR A 437 14.73 32.11 -2.51
CA THR A 437 15.65 31.23 -3.26
C THR A 437 17.08 31.79 -3.27
N GLN A 438 17.25 33.08 -3.50
CA GLN A 438 18.55 33.74 -3.46
C GLN A 438 19.21 33.56 -2.09
N LEU A 439 18.52 33.91 -1.00
CA LEU A 439 19.06 33.79 0.36
C LEU A 439 19.41 32.34 0.73
N LEU A 440 18.59 31.36 0.35
CA LEU A 440 18.86 29.95 0.67
C LEU A 440 20.03 29.39 -0.15
N THR A 441 20.20 29.82 -1.40
CA THR A 441 21.28 29.33 -2.28
C THR A 441 22.65 29.91 -1.95
N GLU A 442 22.74 30.97 -1.15
CA GLU A 442 23.98 31.44 -0.54
C GLU A 442 24.59 30.41 0.44
N ARG A 443 23.76 29.52 1.00
CA ARG A 443 24.23 28.42 1.86
C ARG A 443 24.68 27.24 1.00
N ALA A 444 25.77 26.58 1.41
CA ALA A 444 26.35 25.42 0.72
C ALA A 444 25.52 24.12 0.90
N CYS A 445 24.22 24.18 0.62
CA CYS A 445 23.31 23.06 0.71
C CYS A 445 23.44 22.11 -0.51
N ARG A 446 23.04 20.85 -0.32
CA ARG A 446 23.22 19.77 -1.31
C ARG A 446 21.97 19.44 -2.12
N GLY A 447 20.85 20.10 -1.83
CA GLY A 447 19.59 20.01 -2.54
C GLY A 447 18.59 21.00 -1.96
N PHE A 448 17.44 21.18 -2.60
CA PHE A 448 16.47 22.20 -2.21
C PHE A 448 15.05 21.68 -2.35
N ALA A 449 14.17 22.10 -1.43
CA ALA A 449 12.76 21.82 -1.51
C ALA A 449 11.94 23.07 -1.83
N VAL A 450 10.78 22.86 -2.44
CA VAL A 450 9.76 23.88 -2.68
C VAL A 450 8.57 23.56 -1.78
N GLY A 451 8.36 24.41 -0.77
CA GLY A 451 7.32 24.24 0.24
C GLY A 451 6.13 25.18 0.05
N GLY A 452 5.06 24.91 0.82
CA GLY A 452 3.89 25.79 0.90
C GLY A 452 3.01 25.80 -0.35
N LEU A 453 3.01 24.73 -1.16
CA LEU A 453 2.25 24.58 -2.42
C LEU A 453 1.37 23.32 -2.44
N SER A 454 0.70 23.06 -1.32
CA SER A 454 -0.23 21.94 -1.15
C SER A 454 -1.34 22.27 -0.15
N GLY A 455 -1.72 23.55 -0.08
CA GLY A 455 -2.47 24.17 1.03
C GLY A 455 -3.87 24.70 0.68
N GLY A 456 -4.36 24.43 -0.53
CA GLY A 456 -5.70 24.81 -1.01
C GLY A 456 -5.73 25.92 -2.05
N GLU A 457 -4.57 26.31 -2.58
CA GLU A 457 -4.43 27.23 -3.71
C GLU A 457 -5.06 26.69 -5.00
N SER A 458 -5.39 27.61 -5.91
CA SER A 458 -5.81 27.25 -7.25
C SER A 458 -4.65 26.66 -8.05
N LYS A 459 -4.94 25.71 -8.95
CA LYS A 459 -3.89 25.12 -9.79
C LYS A 459 -3.24 26.13 -10.74
N SER A 460 -3.96 27.19 -11.12
CA SER A 460 -3.46 28.33 -11.91
C SER A 460 -2.44 29.19 -11.18
N GLU A 461 -2.51 29.31 -9.84
CA GLU A 461 -1.50 30.00 -9.04
C GLU A 461 -0.36 29.06 -8.61
N PHE A 462 -0.65 27.77 -8.48
CA PHE A 462 0.32 26.73 -8.11
C PHE A 462 1.45 26.58 -9.14
N TRP A 463 1.12 26.30 -10.41
CA TRP A 463 2.13 25.91 -11.39
C TRP A 463 3.14 27.03 -11.74
N PRO A 464 2.77 28.34 -11.80
CA PRO A 464 3.73 29.40 -12.05
C PRO A 464 4.79 29.50 -10.94
N VAL A 465 4.40 29.29 -9.67
CA VAL A 465 5.33 29.30 -8.55
C VAL A 465 6.27 28.11 -8.60
N VAL A 466 5.77 26.90 -8.93
CA VAL A 466 6.61 25.70 -9.13
C VAL A 466 7.64 25.96 -10.21
N ARG A 467 7.21 26.47 -11.37
CA ARG A 467 8.09 26.81 -12.50
C ARG A 467 9.15 27.83 -12.10
N LEU A 468 8.76 28.91 -11.44
CA LEU A 468 9.66 29.96 -10.99
C LEU A 468 10.73 29.41 -10.05
N CYS A 469 10.35 28.62 -9.05
CA CYS A 469 11.32 28.02 -8.14
C CYS A 469 12.27 27.07 -8.88
N ALA A 470 11.76 26.24 -9.79
CA ALA A 470 12.59 25.35 -10.58
C ALA A 470 13.57 26.09 -11.51
N GLU A 471 13.21 27.28 -12.01
CA GLU A 471 14.12 28.14 -12.80
C GLU A 471 15.26 28.72 -11.96
N LEU A 472 14.97 29.12 -10.73
CA LEU A 472 15.93 29.81 -9.86
C LEU A 472 16.86 28.85 -9.12
N LEU A 473 16.41 27.61 -8.87
CA LEU A 473 17.18 26.64 -8.12
C LEU A 473 18.36 26.07 -8.94
N PRO A 474 19.53 25.85 -8.32
CA PRO A 474 20.72 25.36 -9.01
C PRO A 474 20.46 24.08 -9.82
N GLU A 475 21.07 24.01 -10.99
CA GLU A 475 20.85 22.89 -11.91
C GLU A 475 21.53 21.61 -11.44
N ASP A 476 22.70 21.73 -10.79
CA ASP A 476 23.52 20.64 -10.26
C ASP A 476 23.00 20.09 -8.91
N LYS A 477 21.78 20.47 -8.51
CA LYS A 477 21.17 20.09 -7.23
C LYS A 477 19.77 19.52 -7.44
N PRO A 478 19.35 18.52 -6.64
CA PRO A 478 18.00 17.96 -6.71
C PRO A 478 16.96 18.96 -6.18
N ARG A 479 15.79 18.97 -6.82
CA ARG A 479 14.63 19.83 -6.50
C ARG A 479 13.46 18.97 -6.02
N TYR A 480 13.05 19.17 -4.78
CA TYR A 480 11.99 18.41 -4.14
C TYR A 480 10.71 19.23 -3.99
N LEU A 481 9.61 18.82 -4.62
CA LEU A 481 8.31 19.44 -4.44
C LEU A 481 7.49 18.66 -3.41
N MET A 482 7.21 19.29 -2.27
CA MET A 482 6.59 18.65 -1.12
C MET A 482 5.07 18.48 -1.29
N GLY A 483 4.55 17.31 -0.94
CA GLY A 483 3.11 17.06 -0.77
C GLY A 483 2.30 16.81 -2.05
N VAL A 484 2.94 16.66 -3.22
CA VAL A 484 2.28 16.47 -4.51
C VAL A 484 2.25 14.99 -4.91
N GLY A 485 1.06 14.47 -5.25
CA GLY A 485 0.90 13.04 -5.57
C GLY A 485 -0.17 12.67 -6.59
N PHE A 486 -0.87 13.63 -7.19
CA PHE A 486 -1.77 13.32 -8.31
C PHE A 486 -0.97 13.07 -9.58
N ALA A 487 -1.35 12.03 -10.34
CA ALA A 487 -0.55 11.59 -11.49
C ALA A 487 -0.32 12.69 -12.54
N ALA A 488 -1.36 13.46 -12.87
CA ALA A 488 -1.25 14.60 -13.79
C ALA A 488 -0.32 15.70 -13.24
N ASP A 489 -0.43 16.02 -11.94
CA ASP A 489 0.45 17.00 -11.28
C ASP A 489 1.92 16.57 -11.34
N LEU A 490 2.21 15.28 -11.13
CA LEU A 490 3.57 14.75 -11.20
C LEU A 490 4.15 14.93 -12.61
N VAL A 491 3.39 14.56 -13.64
CA VAL A 491 3.83 14.71 -15.05
C VAL A 491 4.11 16.18 -15.38
N VAL A 492 3.20 17.10 -15.00
CA VAL A 492 3.39 18.54 -15.24
C VAL A 492 4.59 19.08 -14.46
N CYS A 493 4.71 18.76 -13.17
CA CYS A 493 5.80 19.30 -12.34
C CYS A 493 7.18 18.77 -12.77
N VAL A 494 7.26 17.53 -13.29
CA VAL A 494 8.49 17.06 -13.94
C VAL A 494 8.79 17.88 -15.19
N ALA A 495 7.80 18.18 -16.03
CA ALA A 495 7.98 19.05 -17.20
C ALA A 495 8.45 20.47 -16.83
N LEU A 496 8.08 20.95 -15.64
CA LEU A 496 8.53 22.22 -15.06
C LEU A 496 9.93 22.14 -14.41
N GLY A 497 10.49 20.95 -14.21
CA GLY A 497 11.87 20.73 -13.76
C GLY A 497 12.05 20.28 -12.31
N ILE A 498 11.05 19.62 -11.72
CA ILE A 498 11.12 19.00 -10.38
C ILE A 498 11.62 17.54 -10.46
N ASP A 499 12.41 17.12 -9.47
CA ASP A 499 13.06 15.80 -9.40
C ASP A 499 12.47 14.86 -8.35
N MET A 500 11.91 15.38 -7.25
CA MET A 500 11.47 14.55 -6.13
C MET A 500 10.07 14.96 -5.70
N PHE A 501 9.27 13.97 -5.31
CA PHE A 501 7.90 14.15 -4.83
C PHE A 501 7.63 13.23 -3.66
N ASP A 502 6.72 13.62 -2.79
CA ASP A 502 6.15 12.76 -1.76
C ASP A 502 4.63 12.99 -1.67
N CYS A 503 3.89 11.94 -1.33
CA CYS A 503 2.49 12.12 -0.96
C CYS A 503 1.92 10.90 -0.24
N VAL A 504 1.03 11.15 0.72
CA VAL A 504 0.20 10.11 1.34
C VAL A 504 -0.92 9.61 0.42
N PHE A 505 -1.16 10.26 -0.72
CA PHE A 505 -2.31 9.99 -1.58
C PHE A 505 -2.48 8.52 -1.99
N PRO A 506 -1.44 7.78 -2.45
CA PRO A 506 -1.56 6.38 -2.84
C PRO A 506 -2.04 5.46 -1.70
N THR A 507 -1.51 5.65 -0.49
CA THR A 507 -1.84 4.83 0.68
C THR A 507 -3.14 5.30 1.34
N ARG A 508 -3.45 6.59 1.28
CA ARG A 508 -4.71 7.16 1.78
C ARG A 508 -5.89 6.71 0.93
N THR A 509 -5.80 6.79 -0.40
CA THR A 509 -6.92 6.44 -1.29
C THR A 509 -7.20 4.92 -1.30
N ALA A 510 -6.15 4.10 -1.13
CA ALA A 510 -6.28 2.65 -0.95
C ALA A 510 -7.20 2.27 0.23
N ARG A 511 -7.09 2.98 1.36
CA ARG A 511 -7.97 2.77 2.54
C ARG A 511 -9.44 3.03 2.26
N PHE A 512 -9.75 3.88 1.29
CA PHE A 512 -11.11 4.19 0.88
C PHE A 512 -11.65 3.28 -0.24
N GLY A 513 -10.87 2.27 -0.66
CA GLY A 513 -11.23 1.32 -1.70
C GLY A 513 -10.93 1.82 -3.12
N CYS A 514 -10.05 2.81 -3.28
CA CYS A 514 -9.72 3.38 -4.58
C CYS A 514 -8.36 2.88 -5.09
N ALA A 515 -8.34 2.45 -6.35
CA ALA A 515 -7.14 2.03 -7.06
C ALA A 515 -6.73 3.06 -8.12
N LEU A 516 -5.44 3.37 -8.21
CA LEU A 516 -4.90 4.30 -9.22
C LEU A 516 -4.74 3.60 -10.58
N VAL A 517 -5.16 4.25 -11.66
CA VAL A 517 -5.00 3.76 -13.04
C VAL A 517 -4.64 4.94 -13.94
N ARG A 518 -4.17 4.67 -15.16
CA ARG A 518 -3.79 5.75 -16.07
C ARG A 518 -4.94 6.69 -16.41
N SER A 519 -6.16 6.20 -16.54
CA SER A 519 -7.39 6.99 -16.74
C SER A 519 -7.95 7.67 -15.47
N GLY A 520 -7.20 7.66 -14.36
CA GLY A 520 -7.59 8.27 -13.10
C GLY A 520 -7.68 7.28 -11.94
N GLN A 521 -8.88 7.04 -11.43
CA GLN A 521 -9.09 6.21 -10.24
C GLN A 521 -10.29 5.30 -10.41
N LEU A 522 -10.16 4.06 -9.96
CA LEU A 522 -11.26 3.11 -9.85
C LEU A 522 -11.74 3.04 -8.39
N ASN A 523 -12.98 3.43 -8.13
CA ASN A 523 -13.62 3.23 -6.83
C ASN A 523 -14.22 1.81 -6.78
N LEU A 524 -13.46 0.87 -6.22
CA LEU A 524 -13.80 -0.55 -6.24
C LEU A 524 -15.02 -0.89 -5.37
N LYS A 525 -15.56 0.06 -4.60
CA LYS A 525 -16.84 -0.12 -3.90
C LYS A 525 -18.05 -0.06 -4.85
N GLN A 526 -17.89 0.46 -6.07
CA GLN A 526 -19.00 0.57 -7.01
C GLN A 526 -19.49 -0.81 -7.48
N LYS A 527 -20.82 -0.96 -7.59
CA LYS A 527 -21.48 -2.22 -7.97
C LYS A 527 -21.02 -2.77 -9.33
N THR A 528 -20.60 -1.90 -10.26
CA THR A 528 -20.09 -2.31 -11.58
C THR A 528 -18.92 -3.31 -11.49
N PHE A 529 -18.10 -3.21 -10.43
CA PHE A 529 -16.97 -4.10 -10.23
C PHE A 529 -17.35 -5.43 -9.59
N ALA A 530 -18.56 -5.60 -9.06
CA ALA A 530 -18.95 -6.79 -8.28
C ALA A 530 -18.81 -8.12 -9.04
N LYS A 531 -18.90 -8.08 -10.39
CA LYS A 531 -18.76 -9.24 -11.29
C LYS A 531 -17.65 -9.06 -12.35
N ASP A 532 -16.79 -8.05 -12.21
CA ASP A 532 -15.67 -7.76 -13.13
C ASP A 532 -14.42 -8.60 -12.76
N LEU A 533 -14.18 -9.68 -13.51
CA LEU A 533 -13.08 -10.61 -13.26
C LEU A 533 -11.73 -10.17 -13.85
N ARG A 534 -11.63 -8.97 -14.40
CA ARG A 534 -10.34 -8.40 -14.84
C ARG A 534 -9.50 -7.93 -13.65
N PRO A 535 -8.16 -7.85 -13.79
CA PRO A 535 -7.32 -7.18 -12.79
C PRO A 535 -7.60 -5.67 -12.74
N ILE A 536 -7.02 -4.96 -11.78
CA ILE A 536 -7.15 -3.49 -11.71
C ILE A 536 -6.64 -2.85 -13.02
N ASP A 537 -5.49 -3.31 -13.50
CA ASP A 537 -4.82 -2.86 -14.72
C ASP A 537 -4.10 -4.06 -15.35
N GLU A 538 -4.43 -4.39 -16.60
CA GLU A 538 -3.92 -5.55 -17.33
C GLU A 538 -2.43 -5.41 -17.72
N THR A 539 -1.93 -4.17 -17.80
CA THR A 539 -0.52 -3.87 -18.09
C THR A 539 0.34 -3.83 -16.83
N CYS A 540 -0.28 -3.84 -15.65
CA CYS A 540 0.41 -3.71 -14.38
C CYS A 540 1.00 -5.05 -13.91
N LEU A 541 2.32 -5.07 -13.75
CA LEU A 541 3.06 -6.27 -13.32
C LEU A 541 3.15 -6.45 -11.79
N CYS A 542 2.48 -5.62 -10.99
CA CYS A 542 2.51 -5.71 -9.54
C CYS A 542 1.84 -7.01 -9.04
N SER A 543 2.18 -7.45 -7.83
CA SER A 543 1.62 -8.69 -7.27
C SER A 543 0.10 -8.64 -7.14
N THR A 544 -0.48 -7.45 -6.92
CA THR A 544 -1.93 -7.27 -6.86
C THR A 544 -2.62 -7.57 -8.19
N CYS A 545 -2.18 -6.95 -9.29
CA CYS A 545 -2.79 -7.16 -10.60
C CYS A 545 -2.57 -8.58 -11.15
N LYS A 546 -1.46 -9.23 -10.76
CA LYS A 546 -1.21 -10.64 -11.10
C LYS A 546 -2.09 -11.63 -10.34
N SER A 547 -2.60 -11.25 -9.17
CA SER A 547 -3.22 -12.19 -8.22
C SER A 547 -4.71 -11.98 -8.03
N TYR A 548 -5.23 -10.76 -8.21
CA TYR A 548 -6.59 -10.41 -7.81
C TYR A 548 -7.38 -9.72 -8.91
N THR A 549 -8.67 -10.02 -8.92
CA THR A 549 -9.64 -9.39 -9.82
C THR A 549 -10.32 -8.19 -9.14
N ARG A 550 -10.87 -7.27 -9.94
CA ARG A 550 -11.67 -6.15 -9.43
C ARG A 550 -12.90 -6.64 -8.66
N ALA A 551 -13.51 -7.74 -9.08
CA ALA A 551 -14.60 -8.40 -8.36
C ALA A 551 -14.16 -8.83 -6.97
N TYR A 552 -13.07 -9.61 -6.85
CA TYR A 552 -12.57 -10.01 -5.54
C TYR A 552 -12.36 -8.81 -4.62
N LEU A 553 -11.68 -7.78 -5.13
CA LEU A 553 -11.41 -6.56 -4.38
C LEU A 553 -12.71 -5.86 -3.96
N HIS A 554 -13.69 -5.70 -4.85
CA HIS A 554 -15.00 -5.11 -4.54
C HIS A 554 -15.67 -5.75 -3.31
N HIS A 555 -15.54 -7.07 -3.16
CA HIS A 555 -16.17 -7.80 -2.07
C HIS A 555 -15.44 -7.69 -0.73
N ILE A 556 -14.18 -7.23 -0.71
CA ILE A 556 -13.37 -7.12 0.52
C ILE A 556 -12.96 -5.68 0.86
N VAL A 557 -12.95 -4.74 -0.09
CA VAL A 557 -12.52 -3.35 0.15
C VAL A 557 -13.36 -2.68 1.22
N THR A 558 -12.70 -1.95 2.11
CA THR A 558 -13.30 -1.29 3.30
C THR A 558 -13.98 -2.21 4.31
N LEU A 559 -14.05 -3.52 4.05
CA LEU A 559 -14.64 -4.53 4.92
C LEU A 559 -13.58 -5.38 5.62
N GLU A 560 -12.51 -5.73 4.90
CA GLU A 560 -11.43 -6.58 5.40
C GLU A 560 -10.10 -5.82 5.42
N PRO A 561 -9.33 -5.87 6.54
CA PRO A 561 -8.09 -5.11 6.67
C PRO A 561 -7.07 -5.38 5.56
N VAL A 562 -7.01 -6.62 5.08
CA VAL A 562 -6.06 -7.04 4.03
C VAL A 562 -6.30 -6.33 2.70
N ALA A 563 -7.52 -5.89 2.41
CA ALA A 563 -7.84 -5.18 1.18
C ALA A 563 -7.07 -3.86 1.06
N CYS A 564 -6.86 -3.17 2.19
CA CYS A 564 -6.03 -1.97 2.24
C CYS A 564 -4.59 -2.27 1.81
N SER A 565 -4.01 -3.37 2.29
CA SER A 565 -2.65 -3.78 1.93
C SER A 565 -2.54 -4.10 0.45
N ILE A 566 -3.50 -4.88 -0.09
CA ILE A 566 -3.53 -5.26 -1.51
C ILE A 566 -3.61 -4.02 -2.41
N LEU A 567 -4.49 -3.06 -2.10
CA LEU A 567 -4.61 -1.82 -2.88
C LEU A 567 -3.41 -0.89 -2.71
N THR A 568 -2.79 -0.86 -1.53
CA THR A 568 -1.61 -0.02 -1.29
C THR A 568 -0.42 -0.51 -2.11
N VAL A 569 -0.21 -1.83 -2.22
CA VAL A 569 0.81 -2.40 -3.14
C VAL A 569 0.61 -1.85 -4.55
N HIS A 570 -0.62 -1.93 -5.07
CA HIS A 570 -0.94 -1.47 -6.42
C HIS A 570 -0.72 0.04 -6.60
N ASN A 571 -1.23 0.86 -5.69
CA ASN A 571 -1.16 2.31 -5.82
C ASN A 571 0.29 2.84 -5.71
N VAL A 572 1.12 2.22 -4.85
CA VAL A 572 2.55 2.56 -4.78
C VAL A 572 3.27 2.09 -6.05
N ALA A 573 2.98 0.87 -6.52
CA ALA A 573 3.54 0.36 -7.77
C ALA A 573 3.21 1.26 -8.97
N PHE A 574 1.98 1.78 -9.03
CA PHE A 574 1.55 2.72 -10.06
C PHE A 574 2.41 3.99 -10.08
N GLN A 575 2.65 4.62 -8.92
CA GLN A 575 3.44 5.85 -8.84
C GLN A 575 4.93 5.62 -9.18
N LEU A 576 5.51 4.54 -8.64
CA LEU A 576 6.90 4.19 -8.94
C LEU A 576 7.09 3.87 -10.43
N ARG A 577 6.12 3.17 -11.04
CA ARG A 577 6.12 2.90 -12.47
C ARG A 577 5.99 4.18 -13.30
N LEU A 578 5.09 5.09 -12.92
CA LEU A 578 4.93 6.38 -13.61
C LEU A 578 6.26 7.15 -13.64
N MET A 579 6.99 7.20 -12.51
CA MET A 579 8.32 7.83 -12.47
C MET A 579 9.34 7.11 -13.37
N SER A 580 9.30 5.78 -13.44
CA SER A 580 10.16 5.00 -14.35
C SER A 580 9.88 5.29 -15.82
N GLU A 581 8.61 5.30 -16.21
CA GLU A 581 8.20 5.58 -17.58
C GLU A 581 8.57 7.03 -18.00
N ILE A 582 8.42 7.99 -17.08
CA ILE A 582 8.87 9.37 -17.29
C ILE A 582 10.39 9.43 -17.50
N ARG A 583 11.18 8.76 -16.66
CA ARG A 583 12.64 8.70 -16.81
C ARG A 583 13.03 8.12 -18.18
N GLU A 584 12.40 7.01 -18.58
CA GLU A 584 12.65 6.39 -19.88
C GLU A 584 12.32 7.34 -21.04
N ALA A 585 11.21 8.06 -20.96
CA ALA A 585 10.82 9.01 -22.00
C ALA A 585 11.79 10.20 -22.08
N ILE A 586 12.29 10.73 -20.96
CA ILE A 586 13.29 11.81 -20.95
C ILE A 586 14.63 11.33 -21.51
N VAL A 587 15.09 10.14 -21.12
CA VAL A 587 16.37 9.56 -21.63
C VAL A 587 16.31 9.33 -23.14
N LYS A 588 15.14 8.97 -23.68
CA LYS A 588 14.91 8.81 -25.12
C LYS A 588 14.61 10.13 -25.86
N ASP A 589 14.60 11.24 -25.13
CA ASP A 589 14.17 12.57 -25.61
C ASP A 589 12.77 12.59 -26.27
N ASP A 590 11.86 11.75 -25.77
CA ASP A 590 10.48 11.57 -26.26
C ASP A 590 9.42 12.04 -25.24
N PHE A 591 9.86 12.79 -24.22
CA PHE A 591 9.00 13.20 -23.12
C PHE A 591 7.76 14.04 -23.54
N PRO A 592 7.83 14.97 -24.52
CA PRO A 592 6.64 15.67 -25.01
C PRO A 592 5.55 14.73 -25.54
N ASN A 593 5.92 13.67 -26.27
CA ASN A 593 4.96 12.68 -26.76
C ASN A 593 4.41 11.83 -25.63
N PHE A 594 5.24 11.47 -24.64
CA PHE A 594 4.76 10.83 -23.42
C PHE A 594 3.69 11.69 -22.73
N ILE A 595 3.91 13.00 -22.57
CA ILE A 595 2.94 13.92 -21.96
C ILE A 595 1.62 13.91 -22.75
N ARG A 596 1.66 14.08 -24.07
CA ARG A 596 0.45 14.09 -24.92
C ARG A 596 -0.34 12.79 -24.78
N ASN A 597 0.34 11.65 -24.87
CA ASN A 597 -0.28 10.34 -24.73
C ASN A 597 -0.87 10.14 -23.33
N PHE A 598 -0.13 10.53 -22.29
CA PHE A 598 -0.60 10.45 -20.91
C PHE A 598 -1.85 11.32 -20.69
N MET A 599 -1.85 12.58 -21.12
CA MET A 599 -2.99 13.49 -20.92
C MET A 599 -4.22 13.02 -21.70
N LYS A 600 -4.03 12.56 -22.94
CA LYS A 600 -5.09 11.96 -23.76
C LYS A 600 -5.73 10.75 -23.08
N GLU A 601 -4.92 9.88 -22.49
CA GLU A 601 -5.40 8.69 -21.77
C GLU A 601 -6.05 9.05 -20.42
N HIS A 602 -5.43 9.94 -19.65
CA HIS A 602 -5.87 10.32 -18.29
C HIS A 602 -7.22 11.05 -18.31
N PHE A 603 -7.40 11.93 -19.28
CA PHE A 603 -8.61 12.72 -19.47
C PHE A 603 -9.51 12.17 -20.59
N ALA A 604 -9.36 10.91 -20.99
CA ALA A 604 -10.22 10.32 -22.03
C ALA A 604 -11.72 10.56 -21.73
N GLY A 605 -12.41 11.21 -22.67
CA GLY A 605 -13.83 11.58 -22.54
C GLY A 605 -14.12 12.81 -21.66
N ARG A 606 -13.09 13.60 -21.30
CA ARG A 606 -13.18 14.82 -20.50
C ARG A 606 -12.18 15.86 -21.02
N ASP A 607 -12.46 17.13 -20.78
CA ASP A 607 -11.51 18.19 -21.13
C ASP A 607 -10.29 18.17 -20.21
N VAL A 608 -9.11 18.40 -20.79
CA VAL A 608 -7.89 18.60 -20.00
C VAL A 608 -8.02 19.93 -19.27
N PRO A 609 -7.83 19.99 -17.94
CA PRO A 609 -7.92 21.23 -17.17
C PRO A 609 -7.01 22.34 -17.75
N GLN A 610 -7.54 23.56 -17.87
CA GLN A 610 -6.83 24.69 -18.49
C GLN A 610 -5.46 24.95 -17.89
N TRP A 611 -5.31 24.82 -16.56
CA TRP A 611 -4.02 25.02 -15.89
C TRP A 611 -2.93 24.04 -16.38
N ILE A 612 -3.30 22.82 -16.80
CA ILE A 612 -2.36 21.84 -17.37
C ILE A 612 -1.90 22.33 -18.75
N VAL A 613 -2.85 22.76 -19.57
CA VAL A 613 -2.58 23.30 -20.91
C VAL A 613 -1.64 24.49 -20.81
N ASP A 614 -1.95 25.44 -19.92
CA ASP A 614 -1.14 26.64 -19.71
C ASP A 614 0.26 26.30 -19.19
N ALA A 615 0.37 25.41 -18.19
CA ALA A 615 1.64 25.00 -17.61
C ALA A 615 2.55 24.31 -18.64
N LEU A 616 1.99 23.41 -19.46
CA LEU A 616 2.71 22.67 -20.49
C LEU A 616 3.12 23.55 -21.66
N LYS A 617 2.24 24.46 -22.10
CA LYS A 617 2.57 25.47 -23.12
C LYS A 617 3.73 26.34 -22.65
N SER A 618 3.77 26.65 -21.37
CA SER A 618 4.86 27.40 -20.74
C SER A 618 6.24 26.73 -20.86
N VAL A 619 6.28 25.42 -21.13
CA VAL A 619 7.49 24.61 -21.39
C VAL A 619 7.45 23.95 -22.77
N ASN A 620 6.85 24.63 -23.75
CA ASN A 620 6.85 24.29 -25.18
C ASN A 620 6.15 22.97 -25.54
N VAL A 621 5.15 22.54 -24.76
CA VAL A 621 4.32 21.37 -25.06
C VAL A 621 2.88 21.79 -25.31
N GLU A 622 2.43 21.59 -26.55
CA GLU A 622 1.02 21.71 -26.94
C GLU A 622 0.35 20.33 -26.90
N LEU A 623 -0.88 20.27 -26.34
CA LEU A 623 -1.66 19.05 -26.10
C LEU A 623 -2.62 18.70 -27.23
#